data_AF-A0A5C2HCY0-F1
#
_entry.id   AF-A0A5C2HCY0-F1
#
_cell.length_a   1.000
_cell.length_b   1.000
_cell.length_c   1.000
_cell.angle_alpha   90.00
_cell.angle_beta   90.00
_cell.angle_gamma   90.00
#
_symmetry.space_group_name_H-M   'P 1'
#
loop_
_entity.id
_entity.type
_entity.pdbx_description
1 polymer ?
#
loop_
_entity_poly.entity_id
_entity_poly.type
_entity_poly.pdbx_seq_one_letter_code
_entity_poly.pdbx_strand_id
1 'polypeptide(L)'
;MFDDSTIVAIATANGIGSISIIRLSGANALDIAYKITKKEKFQPRLATLSALYDKENEVIDEALILYFKAPFSFTGEDVVEFQCHGGVAIANIVVNEVIKHGARLANPGEFSKRAFFNNKIDLSKAEAISKIIEARSEDAVKLLARQLKGELTNFVNDIREDLLFMLAYTEVSIDYAEEDLPDDIYEQIQNKMDKIIVKLENTLEASKRREGMIEGFKVAIVGKPNVGKSSLLNKLLNYDRAIISDIAGTTRDTIEESVKIGTHIIKIVDTAGIRNADDVIEKIGIEKSIEAINEADIVISLFDNSKICDSEDEKIINLLEENSHKEIIKVLNKSDLENKFDKSLIEDFIEISTKEDINPLVKQIESILDNNTHSDEMTLISKRQVYSVEDTLHNIKQSVMPLQGGELEFFAHYITEALENISTITRPYENDEMLDVMFGEFCLGK
;
A
#
# COMPACT_ATOMS: atom_id res chain seq x y z
N MET A 1 25.90 13.31 -2.91
CA MET A 1 25.86 13.88 -4.27
C MET A 1 25.31 12.83 -5.20
N PHE A 2 24.28 13.18 -5.97
CA PHE A 2 23.73 12.26 -6.96
C PHE A 2 24.73 11.97 -8.07
N ASP A 3 24.60 10.79 -8.66
CA ASP A 3 25.25 10.44 -9.91
C ASP A 3 24.47 11.10 -11.06
N ASP A 4 25.04 12.12 -11.69
CA ASP A 4 24.47 12.87 -12.82
C ASP A 4 24.40 12.05 -14.12
N SER A 5 24.74 10.75 -14.08
CA SER A 5 24.63 9.88 -15.24
C SER A 5 23.19 9.81 -15.76
N THR A 6 23.07 9.66 -17.07
CA THR A 6 21.81 9.37 -17.74
C THR A 6 21.48 7.88 -17.59
N ILE A 7 20.27 7.58 -17.13
CA ILE A 7 19.82 6.22 -16.87
C ILE A 7 18.85 5.72 -17.93
N VAL A 8 18.83 4.41 -18.17
CA VAL A 8 17.89 3.73 -19.06
C VAL A 8 17.28 2.48 -18.40
N ALA A 9 16.01 2.22 -18.65
CA ALA A 9 15.36 0.93 -18.37
C ALA A 9 14.20 0.65 -19.32
N ILE A 10 13.80 -0.62 -19.41
CA ILE A 10 12.52 -1.02 -19.99
C ILE A 10 11.43 -0.67 -18.96
N ALA A 11 10.47 0.17 -19.35
CA ALA A 11 9.40 0.67 -18.49
C ALA A 11 8.09 -0.15 -18.60
N THR A 12 7.98 -1.02 -19.61
CA THR A 12 6.87 -1.97 -19.76
C THR A 12 7.17 -3.30 -19.07
N ALA A 13 6.13 -4.06 -18.73
CA ALA A 13 6.29 -5.42 -18.19
C ALA A 13 7.11 -6.31 -19.13
N ASN A 14 7.92 -7.19 -18.54
CA ASN A 14 8.67 -8.19 -19.30
C ASN A 14 7.70 -9.20 -19.93
N GLY A 15 7.76 -9.37 -21.24
CA GLY A 15 6.89 -10.29 -21.97
C GLY A 15 6.79 -9.95 -23.45
N ILE A 16 5.93 -10.69 -24.15
CA ILE A 16 5.57 -10.39 -25.54
C ILE A 16 4.33 -9.50 -25.52
N GLY A 17 4.44 -8.33 -26.13
CA GLY A 17 3.33 -7.40 -26.31
C GLY A 17 3.41 -6.69 -27.65
N SER A 18 2.44 -5.82 -27.93
CA SER A 18 2.47 -4.99 -29.13
C SER A 18 3.52 -3.88 -29.05
N ILE A 19 3.77 -3.36 -27.85
CA ILE A 19 4.66 -2.20 -27.61
C ILE A 19 5.58 -2.49 -26.41
N SER A 20 6.84 -2.06 -26.52
CA SER A 20 7.76 -1.94 -25.39
C SER A 20 8.27 -0.51 -25.27
N ILE A 21 8.27 0.03 -24.06
CA ILE A 21 8.74 1.39 -23.78
C ILE A 21 10.11 1.31 -23.12
N ILE A 22 11.12 1.91 -23.76
CA ILE A 22 12.44 2.11 -23.17
C ILE A 22 12.53 3.57 -22.74
N ARG A 23 12.71 3.82 -21.45
CA ARG A 23 12.74 5.17 -20.86
C ARG A 23 14.16 5.56 -20.49
N LEU A 24 14.57 6.76 -20.91
CA LEU A 24 15.82 7.41 -20.54
C LEU A 24 15.54 8.65 -19.67
N SER A 25 16.39 8.91 -18.68
CA SER A 25 16.34 10.14 -17.86
C SER A 25 17.73 10.66 -17.56
N GLY A 26 17.95 11.96 -17.70
CA GLY A 26 19.19 12.64 -17.33
C GLY A 26 19.68 13.63 -18.38
N ALA A 27 20.78 14.33 -18.09
CA ALA A 27 21.28 15.44 -18.90
C ALA A 27 21.58 15.09 -20.37
N ASN A 28 21.97 13.84 -20.66
CA ASN A 28 22.31 13.39 -22.02
C ASN A 28 21.15 12.66 -22.72
N ALA A 29 19.95 12.60 -22.13
CA ALA A 29 18.83 11.82 -22.68
C ALA A 29 18.46 12.27 -24.11
N LEU A 30 18.39 13.59 -24.34
CA LEU A 30 18.07 14.15 -25.65
C LEU A 30 19.18 13.93 -26.67
N ASP A 31 20.44 14.09 -26.27
CA ASP A 31 21.61 13.88 -27.14
C ASP A 31 21.74 12.42 -27.59
N ILE A 32 21.47 11.47 -26.71
CA ILE A 32 21.43 10.05 -27.05
C ILE A 32 20.30 9.79 -28.05
N ALA A 33 19.13 10.39 -27.85
CA ALA A 33 18.00 10.25 -28.77
C ALA A 33 18.33 10.75 -30.17
N TYR A 34 19.03 11.89 -30.31
CA TYR A 34 19.49 12.38 -31.62
C TYR A 34 20.41 11.39 -32.32
N LYS A 35 21.35 10.76 -31.60
CA LYS A 35 22.29 9.78 -32.19
C LYS A 35 21.57 8.54 -32.71
N ILE A 36 20.63 7.99 -31.94
CA ILE A 36 19.90 6.75 -32.29
C ILE A 36 18.88 7.00 -33.40
N THR A 37 18.22 8.15 -33.41
CA THR A 37 17.13 8.45 -34.37
C THR A 37 17.60 9.18 -35.62
N LYS A 38 18.82 9.74 -35.59
CA LYS A 38 19.38 10.65 -36.61
C LYS A 38 18.51 11.89 -36.87
N LYS A 39 17.65 12.25 -35.91
CA LYS A 39 16.86 13.49 -35.96
C LYS A 39 17.67 14.64 -35.38
N GLU A 40 17.36 15.85 -35.83
CA GLU A 40 18.00 17.08 -35.35
C GLU A 40 17.16 17.81 -34.29
N LYS A 41 15.86 17.52 -34.22
CA LYS A 41 14.93 18.22 -33.33
C LYS A 41 13.77 17.34 -32.89
N PHE A 42 13.47 17.42 -31.60
CA PHE A 42 12.23 16.90 -31.01
C PHE A 42 11.43 18.06 -30.42
N GLN A 43 10.12 18.06 -30.65
CA GLN A 43 9.23 18.95 -29.91
C GLN A 43 8.83 18.26 -28.61
N PRO A 44 8.95 18.93 -27.44
CA PRO A 44 8.52 18.35 -26.18
C PRO A 44 7.05 17.92 -26.22
N ARG A 45 6.75 16.71 -25.74
CA ARG A 45 5.41 16.11 -25.66
C ARG A 45 4.70 15.91 -26.99
N LEU A 46 5.44 15.85 -28.10
CA LEU A 46 4.93 15.46 -29.42
C LEU A 46 5.44 14.08 -29.81
N ALA A 47 4.54 13.14 -30.05
CA ALA A 47 4.89 11.82 -30.57
C ALA A 47 5.51 11.96 -31.97
N THR A 48 6.73 11.46 -32.12
CA THR A 48 7.50 11.57 -33.37
C THR A 48 7.85 10.17 -33.87
N LEU A 49 7.35 9.78 -35.04
CA LEU A 49 7.74 8.52 -35.69
C LEU A 49 9.17 8.63 -36.24
N SER A 50 10.02 7.65 -35.91
CA SER A 50 11.39 7.58 -36.39
C SER A 50 11.92 6.15 -36.44
N ALA A 51 12.76 5.86 -37.43
CA ALA A 51 13.64 4.69 -37.38
C ALA A 51 14.70 4.87 -36.28
N LEU A 52 15.07 3.75 -35.66
CA LEU A 52 16.17 3.62 -34.71
C LEU A 52 17.33 2.93 -35.39
N TYR A 53 18.54 3.44 -35.19
CA TYR A 53 19.76 2.93 -35.79
C TYR A 53 20.76 2.52 -34.71
N ASP A 54 21.55 1.50 -35.01
CA ASP A 54 22.73 1.19 -34.23
C ASP A 54 23.94 2.05 -34.66
N LYS A 55 25.05 1.90 -33.93
CA LYS A 55 26.33 2.56 -34.23
C LYS A 55 26.89 2.24 -35.62
N GLU A 56 26.54 1.11 -36.22
CA GLU A 56 26.97 0.71 -37.57
C GLU A 56 26.05 1.29 -38.67
N ASN A 57 24.98 1.99 -38.28
CA ASN A 57 23.91 2.54 -39.12
C ASN A 57 22.89 1.52 -39.63
N GLU A 58 22.83 0.33 -39.07
CA GLU A 58 21.80 -0.65 -39.36
C GLU A 58 20.50 -0.30 -38.64
N VAL A 59 19.36 -0.60 -39.26
CA VAL A 59 18.04 -0.33 -38.68
C VAL A 59 17.73 -1.35 -37.59
N ILE A 60 17.43 -0.86 -36.39
CA ILE A 60 17.00 -1.68 -35.26
C ILE A 60 15.48 -1.89 -35.33
N ASP A 61 14.73 -0.79 -35.40
CA ASP A 61 13.26 -0.79 -35.40
C ASP A 61 12.70 0.55 -35.93
N GLU A 62 11.39 0.62 -36.20
CA GLU A 62 10.63 1.85 -36.38
C GLU A 62 9.74 2.10 -35.16
N ALA A 63 9.93 3.24 -34.49
CA ALA A 63 9.37 3.50 -33.16
C ALA A 63 8.78 4.91 -33.04
N LEU A 64 7.86 5.08 -32.08
CA LEU A 64 7.43 6.41 -31.65
C LEU A 64 8.38 6.92 -30.56
N ILE A 65 8.83 8.17 -30.72
CA ILE A 65 9.70 8.86 -29.77
C ILE A 65 8.91 9.97 -29.08
N LEU A 66 9.01 10.03 -27.76
CA LEU A 66 8.48 11.12 -26.94
C LEU A 66 9.62 11.75 -26.15
N TYR A 67 9.74 13.07 -26.27
CA TYR A 67 10.69 13.86 -25.48
C TYR A 67 9.93 14.69 -24.44
N PHE A 68 10.35 14.62 -23.19
CA PHE A 68 9.86 15.46 -22.09
C PHE A 68 11.01 16.34 -21.61
N LYS A 69 10.87 17.65 -21.82
CA LYS A 69 11.88 18.63 -21.43
C LYS A 69 11.85 18.92 -19.94
N ALA A 70 13.01 18.98 -19.29
CA ALA A 70 13.15 19.45 -17.91
C ALA A 70 12.58 20.87 -17.72
N PRO A 71 11.91 21.20 -16.60
CA PRO A 71 11.57 20.33 -15.45
C PRO A 71 10.21 19.60 -15.61
N PHE A 72 9.65 19.59 -16.82
CA PHE A 72 8.27 19.14 -17.11
C PHE A 72 8.19 17.66 -17.51
N SER A 73 8.94 16.80 -16.81
CA SER A 73 8.98 15.35 -16.97
C SER A 73 8.64 14.63 -15.65
N PHE A 74 8.59 13.30 -15.68
CA PHE A 74 8.37 12.48 -14.48
C PHE A 74 9.49 12.65 -13.44
N THR A 75 10.75 12.59 -13.88
CA THR A 75 11.91 12.71 -12.99
C THR A 75 12.30 14.15 -12.70
N GLY A 76 11.79 15.13 -13.44
CA GLY A 76 12.24 16.52 -13.39
C GLY A 76 13.47 16.80 -14.26
N GLU A 77 14.07 15.77 -14.84
CA GLU A 77 15.20 15.87 -15.79
C GLU A 77 14.68 15.83 -17.24
N ASP A 78 15.58 15.92 -18.23
CA ASP A 78 15.21 15.55 -19.59
C ASP A 78 14.92 14.05 -19.65
N VAL A 79 13.77 13.68 -20.22
CA VAL A 79 13.33 12.29 -20.38
C VAL A 79 13.00 12.01 -21.84
N VAL A 80 13.46 10.86 -22.35
CA VAL A 80 13.09 10.37 -23.68
C VAL A 80 12.52 8.97 -23.55
N GLU A 81 11.41 8.71 -24.23
CA GLU A 81 10.81 7.37 -24.34
C GLU A 81 10.86 6.88 -25.78
N PHE A 82 11.43 5.69 -25.97
CA PHE A 82 11.39 4.93 -27.22
C PHE A 82 10.28 3.88 -27.12
N GLN A 83 9.19 4.06 -27.87
CA GLN A 83 8.07 3.12 -27.93
C GLN A 83 8.23 2.23 -29.15
N CYS A 84 8.88 1.09 -28.95
CA CYS A 84 9.27 0.12 -29.97
C CYS A 84 8.23 -1.00 -30.08
N HIS A 85 8.35 -1.87 -31.07
CA HIS A 85 7.59 -3.12 -31.10
C HIS A 85 7.90 -3.97 -29.85
N GLY A 86 6.87 -4.59 -29.26
CA GLY A 86 6.92 -5.24 -27.94
C GLY A 86 7.65 -6.59 -27.88
N GLY A 87 8.65 -6.80 -28.73
CA GLY A 87 9.54 -7.95 -28.65
C GLY A 87 10.68 -7.72 -27.65
N VAL A 88 10.89 -8.66 -26.73
CA VAL A 88 11.97 -8.60 -25.72
C VAL A 88 13.36 -8.40 -26.35
N ALA A 89 13.60 -9.03 -27.51
CA ALA A 89 14.85 -8.87 -28.25
C ALA A 89 15.07 -7.42 -28.73
N ILE A 90 14.03 -6.78 -29.27
CA ILE A 90 14.09 -5.40 -29.77
C ILE A 90 14.37 -4.45 -28.62
N ALA A 91 13.63 -4.59 -27.52
CA ALA A 91 13.82 -3.76 -26.33
C ALA A 91 15.26 -3.85 -25.79
N ASN A 92 15.82 -5.06 -25.71
CA ASN A 92 17.20 -5.28 -25.28
C ASN A 92 18.23 -4.69 -26.26
N ILE A 93 18.01 -4.77 -27.58
CA ILE A 93 18.89 -4.14 -28.57
C ILE A 93 18.90 -2.63 -28.37
N VAL A 94 17.72 -1.99 -28.23
CA VAL A 94 17.61 -0.55 -28.01
C VAL A 94 18.28 -0.13 -26.69
N VAL A 95 18.05 -0.85 -25.59
CA VAL A 95 18.71 -0.58 -24.30
C VAL A 95 20.23 -0.66 -24.43
N ASN A 96 20.75 -1.71 -25.07
CA ASN A 96 22.18 -1.86 -25.28
C ASN A 96 22.76 -0.72 -26.14
N GLU A 97 22.03 -0.28 -27.17
CA GLU A 97 22.48 0.83 -28.00
C GLU A 97 22.52 2.16 -27.23
N VAL A 98 21.50 2.42 -26.40
CA VAL A 98 21.45 3.56 -25.49
C VAL A 98 22.64 3.55 -24.52
N ILE A 99 23.00 2.38 -23.98
CA ILE A 99 24.17 2.22 -23.10
C ILE A 99 25.49 2.52 -23.84
N LYS A 100 25.65 2.03 -25.07
CA LYS A 100 26.83 2.35 -25.90
C LYS A 100 27.00 3.85 -26.15
N HIS A 101 25.92 4.63 -26.07
CA HIS A 101 25.94 6.08 -26.21
C HIS A 101 26.12 6.87 -24.91
N GLY A 102 26.38 6.18 -23.79
CA GLY A 102 26.80 6.81 -22.52
C GLY A 102 25.75 6.82 -21.42
N ALA A 103 24.61 6.16 -21.60
CA ALA A 103 23.69 5.87 -20.50
C ALA A 103 24.15 4.66 -19.69
N ARG A 104 23.64 4.52 -18.46
CA ARG A 104 23.75 3.28 -17.68
C ARG A 104 22.38 2.69 -17.37
N LEU A 105 22.34 1.42 -16.99
CA LEU A 105 21.10 0.83 -16.47
C LEU A 105 20.65 1.54 -15.19
N ALA A 106 19.36 1.80 -15.09
CA ALA A 106 18.73 2.31 -13.89
C ALA A 106 18.71 1.23 -12.79
N ASN A 107 18.92 1.63 -11.54
CA ASN A 107 18.65 0.77 -10.39
C ASN A 107 17.13 0.65 -10.16
N PRO A 108 16.67 -0.40 -9.46
CA PRO A 108 15.26 -0.51 -9.06
C PRO A 108 14.77 0.76 -8.35
N GLY A 109 13.64 1.31 -8.80
CA GLY A 109 13.04 2.53 -8.24
C GLY A 109 13.78 3.84 -8.55
N GLU A 110 14.86 3.83 -9.33
CA GLU A 110 15.70 5.02 -9.51
C GLU A 110 14.98 6.19 -10.18
N PHE A 111 14.08 5.95 -11.14
CA PHE A 111 13.27 7.01 -11.75
C PHE A 111 12.39 7.73 -10.72
N SER A 112 11.67 6.98 -9.87
CA SER A 112 10.86 7.55 -8.79
C SER A 112 11.71 8.24 -7.74
N LYS A 113 12.90 7.69 -7.42
CA LYS A 113 13.87 8.33 -6.53
C LYS A 113 14.29 9.70 -7.07
N ARG A 114 14.67 9.80 -8.34
CA ARG A 114 15.02 11.10 -8.97
C ARG A 114 13.85 12.07 -8.97
N ALA A 115 12.63 11.59 -9.26
CA ALA A 115 11.43 12.39 -9.17
C ALA A 115 11.22 12.99 -7.76
N PHE A 116 11.48 12.21 -6.70
CA PHE A 116 11.43 12.68 -5.32
C PHE A 116 12.45 13.79 -5.04
N PHE A 117 13.73 13.57 -5.37
CA PHE A 117 14.78 14.57 -5.14
C PHE A 117 14.64 15.85 -5.97
N ASN A 118 13.98 15.77 -7.13
CA ASN A 118 13.68 16.91 -7.97
C ASN A 118 12.31 17.56 -7.63
N ASN A 119 11.76 17.27 -6.44
CA ASN A 119 10.49 17.83 -5.94
C ASN A 119 9.30 17.62 -6.89
N LYS A 120 9.32 16.54 -7.69
CA LYS A 120 8.20 16.18 -8.58
C LYS A 120 7.13 15.39 -7.86
N ILE A 121 7.53 14.59 -6.89
CA ILE A 121 6.68 13.75 -6.03
C ILE A 121 7.24 13.79 -4.60
N ASP A 122 6.39 13.55 -3.61
CA ASP A 122 6.83 13.27 -2.24
C ASP A 122 6.99 11.75 -2.02
N LEU A 123 7.49 11.34 -0.85
CA LEU A 123 7.75 9.93 -0.55
C LEU A 123 6.45 9.11 -0.51
N SER A 124 5.35 9.69 -0.03
CA SER A 124 4.04 9.02 0.02
C SER A 124 3.52 8.68 -1.38
N LYS A 125 3.69 9.58 -2.35
CA LYS A 125 3.35 9.35 -3.75
C LYS A 125 4.26 8.29 -4.38
N ALA A 126 5.55 8.30 -4.06
CA ALA A 126 6.47 7.28 -4.55
C ALA A 126 6.07 5.86 -4.08
N GLU A 127 5.67 5.72 -2.81
CA GLU A 127 5.14 4.46 -2.26
C GLU A 127 3.83 4.05 -2.95
N ALA A 128 2.91 4.99 -3.16
CA ALA A 128 1.64 4.73 -3.84
C ALA A 128 1.84 4.28 -5.31
N ILE A 129 2.82 4.84 -6.04
CA ILE A 129 3.17 4.39 -7.41
C ILE A 129 3.64 2.93 -7.39
N SER A 130 4.43 2.53 -6.40
CA SER A 130 4.88 1.14 -6.30
C SER A 130 3.71 0.19 -6.04
N LYS A 131 2.87 0.53 -5.06
CA LYS A 131 1.74 -0.32 -4.66
C LYS A 131 0.63 -0.39 -5.71
N ILE A 132 0.40 0.67 -6.50
CA ILE A 132 -0.67 0.67 -7.50
C ILE A 132 -0.37 -0.28 -8.67
N ILE A 133 0.91 -0.49 -8.98
CA ILE A 133 1.36 -1.44 -10.01
C ILE A 133 1.11 -2.88 -9.56
N GLU A 134 1.22 -3.14 -8.25
CA GLU A 134 1.02 -4.45 -7.64
C GLU A 134 -0.44 -4.72 -7.25
N ALA A 135 -1.28 -3.69 -7.20
CA ALA A 135 -2.66 -3.77 -6.74
C ALA A 135 -3.50 -4.75 -7.59
N ARG A 136 -4.15 -5.69 -6.92
CA ARG A 136 -4.98 -6.74 -7.54
C ARG A 136 -6.48 -6.57 -7.28
N SER A 137 -6.85 -5.62 -6.41
CA SER A 137 -8.23 -5.28 -6.05
C SER A 137 -8.59 -3.90 -6.61
N GLU A 138 -9.84 -3.74 -7.04
CA GLU A 138 -10.31 -2.45 -7.58
C GLU A 138 -10.31 -1.37 -6.50
N ASP A 139 -10.59 -1.76 -5.26
CA ASP A 139 -10.62 -0.81 -4.15
C ASP A 139 -9.22 -0.42 -3.66
N ALA A 140 -8.21 -1.31 -3.73
CA ALA A 140 -6.82 -0.89 -3.54
C ALA A 140 -6.42 0.15 -4.58
N VAL A 141 -6.78 -0.05 -5.85
CA VAL A 141 -6.48 0.92 -6.92
C VAL A 141 -7.13 2.27 -6.63
N LYS A 142 -8.40 2.29 -6.20
CA LYS A 142 -9.09 3.54 -5.83
C LYS A 142 -8.42 4.23 -4.64
N LEU A 143 -8.07 3.48 -3.59
CA LEU A 143 -7.39 3.99 -2.41
C LEU A 143 -6.02 4.59 -2.74
N LEU A 144 -5.21 3.86 -3.52
CA LEU A 144 -3.88 4.31 -3.93
C LEU A 144 -3.96 5.51 -4.89
N ALA A 145 -4.97 5.55 -5.76
CA ALA A 145 -5.21 6.70 -6.64
C ALA A 145 -5.55 7.99 -5.86
N ARG A 146 -6.27 7.87 -4.74
CA ARG A 146 -6.51 9.01 -3.82
C ARG A 146 -5.21 9.52 -3.20
N GLN A 147 -4.32 8.64 -2.74
CA GLN A 147 -2.99 9.05 -2.26
C GLN A 147 -2.13 9.70 -3.37
N LEU A 148 -2.17 9.20 -4.60
CA LEU A 148 -1.47 9.82 -5.74
C LEU A 148 -1.96 11.26 -6.02
N LYS A 149 -3.24 11.55 -5.75
CA LYS A 149 -3.80 12.91 -5.84
C LYS A 149 -3.31 13.84 -4.72
N GLY A 150 -2.57 13.33 -3.74
CA GLY A 150 -1.96 14.12 -2.67
C GLY A 150 -2.81 14.20 -1.40
N GLU A 151 -3.79 13.31 -1.21
CA GLU A 151 -4.64 13.33 -0.01
C GLU A 151 -3.81 13.16 1.28
N LEU A 152 -2.87 12.22 1.29
CA LEU A 152 -1.95 12.02 2.41
C LEU A 152 -0.98 13.20 2.58
N THR A 153 -0.55 13.82 1.47
CA THR A 153 0.27 15.04 1.51
C THR A 153 -0.46 16.17 2.24
N ASN A 154 -1.72 16.42 1.89
CA ASN A 154 -2.53 17.46 2.52
C ASN A 154 -2.77 17.14 4.00
N PHE A 155 -3.09 15.89 4.33
CA PHE A 155 -3.26 15.44 5.71
C PHE A 155 -2.04 15.73 6.58
N VAL A 156 -0.83 15.42 6.09
CA VAL A 156 0.43 15.69 6.80
C VAL A 156 0.68 17.18 6.91
N ASN A 157 0.41 17.95 5.85
CA ASN A 157 0.59 19.40 5.87
C ASN A 157 -0.31 20.10 6.89
N ASP A 158 -1.59 19.69 6.99
CA ASP A 158 -2.50 20.25 8.00
C ASP A 158 -1.95 20.08 9.42
N ILE A 159 -1.43 18.89 9.73
CA ILE A 159 -0.86 18.58 11.06
C ILE A 159 0.44 19.37 11.27
N ARG A 160 1.28 19.43 10.24
CA ARG A 160 2.55 20.14 10.26
C ARG A 160 2.36 21.63 10.53
N GLU A 161 1.37 22.27 9.91
CA GLU A 161 1.03 23.68 10.15
C GLU A 161 0.64 23.91 11.62
N ASP A 162 -0.18 23.04 12.20
CA ASP A 162 -0.56 23.13 13.61
C ASP A 162 0.63 22.90 14.57
N LEU A 163 1.54 21.96 14.26
CA LEU A 163 2.73 21.72 15.08
C LEU A 163 3.75 22.87 14.98
N LEU A 164 3.94 23.45 13.79
CA LEU A 164 4.78 24.63 13.61
C LEU A 164 4.25 25.84 14.39
N PHE A 165 2.92 26.04 14.40
CA PHE A 165 2.28 27.06 15.23
C PHE A 165 2.60 26.88 16.72
N MET A 166 2.56 25.64 17.23
CA MET A 166 2.90 25.35 18.62
C MET A 166 4.37 25.61 18.94
N LEU A 167 5.29 25.26 18.03
CA LEU A 167 6.73 25.54 18.18
C LEU A 167 7.03 27.03 18.15
N ALA A 168 6.41 27.76 17.23
CA ALA A 168 6.55 29.21 17.16
C ALA A 168 6.09 29.87 18.47
N TYR A 169 4.95 29.44 19.03
CA TYR A 169 4.51 29.91 20.35
C TYR A 169 5.54 29.65 21.45
N THR A 170 6.13 28.46 21.50
CA THR A 170 7.15 28.16 22.52
C THR A 170 8.37 29.04 22.38
N GLU A 171 8.83 29.24 21.14
CA GLU A 171 10.02 30.05 20.87
C GLU A 171 9.76 31.51 21.27
N VAL A 172 8.61 32.08 20.90
CA VAL A 172 8.21 33.43 21.31
C VAL A 172 8.12 33.54 22.83
N SER A 173 7.49 32.55 23.47
CA SER A 173 7.28 32.59 24.93
C SER A 173 8.57 32.45 25.74
N ILE A 174 9.56 31.69 25.23
CA ILE A 174 10.85 31.47 25.89
C ILE A 174 11.79 32.66 25.64
N ASP A 175 11.96 33.08 24.39
CA ASP A 175 12.95 34.09 24.00
C ASP A 175 12.43 35.54 24.11
N TYR A 176 11.10 35.73 24.05
CA TYR A 176 10.45 37.05 23.99
C TYR A 176 9.34 37.18 25.04
N ALA A 177 9.60 36.74 26.28
CA ALA A 177 8.65 36.76 27.39
C ALA A 177 8.08 38.16 27.76
N GLU A 178 8.60 39.25 27.19
CA GLU A 178 8.10 40.62 27.35
C GLU A 178 7.08 41.05 26.29
N GLU A 179 6.81 40.25 25.26
CA GLU A 179 5.80 40.56 24.23
C GLU A 179 4.37 40.19 24.68
N ASP A 180 3.41 41.08 24.37
CA ASP A 180 1.99 40.87 24.65
C ASP A 180 1.42 39.81 23.69
N LEU A 181 1.50 38.55 24.09
CA LEU A 181 0.84 37.45 23.40
C LEU A 181 -0.69 37.54 23.56
N PRO A 182 -1.47 37.24 22.50
CA PRO A 182 -2.92 37.10 22.63
C PRO A 182 -3.35 36.13 23.74
N ASP A 183 -4.34 36.54 24.54
CA ASP A 183 -4.80 35.82 25.73
C ASP A 183 -5.39 34.42 25.44
N ASP A 184 -5.81 34.16 24.19
CA ASP A 184 -6.49 32.93 23.78
C ASP A 184 -5.56 31.87 23.17
N ILE A 185 -4.27 32.17 22.96
CA ILE A 185 -3.32 31.25 22.28
C ILE A 185 -3.25 29.89 22.99
N TYR A 186 -3.22 29.88 24.31
CA TYR A 186 -3.14 28.63 25.07
C TYR A 186 -4.35 27.73 24.78
N GLU A 187 -5.57 28.30 24.73
CA GLU A 187 -6.78 27.57 24.38
C GLU A 187 -6.74 27.10 22.91
N GLN A 188 -6.20 27.92 22.00
CA GLN A 188 -6.01 27.52 20.60
C GLN A 188 -5.06 26.32 20.47
N ILE A 189 -3.94 26.31 21.20
CA ILE A 189 -2.97 25.21 21.20
C ILE A 189 -3.61 23.92 21.71
N GLN A 190 -4.32 23.97 22.84
CA GLN A 190 -5.02 22.80 23.37
C GLN A 190 -6.04 22.24 22.37
N ASN A 191 -6.86 23.12 21.78
CA ASN A 191 -7.85 22.72 20.78
C ASN A 191 -7.21 22.11 19.52
N LYS A 192 -6.07 22.64 19.06
CA LYS A 192 -5.32 22.07 17.93
C LYS A 192 -4.74 20.69 18.29
N MET A 193 -4.14 20.54 19.47
CA MET A 193 -3.62 19.25 19.95
C MET A 193 -4.70 18.18 20.01
N ASP A 194 -5.85 18.47 20.64
CA ASP A 194 -6.95 17.52 20.77
C ASP A 194 -7.48 17.09 19.39
N LYS A 195 -7.59 18.04 18.45
CA LYS A 195 -7.96 17.73 17.05
C LYS A 195 -6.94 16.82 16.38
N ILE A 196 -5.64 17.06 16.55
CA ILE A 196 -4.61 16.20 15.96
C ILE A 196 -4.69 14.79 16.57
N ILE A 197 -4.82 14.67 17.90
CA ILE A 197 -4.93 13.36 18.57
C ILE A 197 -6.08 12.54 17.97
N VAL A 198 -7.28 13.11 17.90
CA VAL A 198 -8.45 12.44 17.34
C VAL A 198 -8.23 12.09 15.86
N LYS A 199 -7.65 13.01 15.08
CA LYS A 199 -7.36 12.81 13.64
C LYS A 199 -6.39 11.64 13.43
N LEU A 200 -5.33 11.55 14.24
CA LEU A 200 -4.34 10.47 14.17
C LEU A 200 -4.90 9.13 14.65
N GLU A 201 -5.64 9.10 15.75
CA GLU A 201 -6.29 7.89 16.27
C GLU A 201 -7.26 7.28 15.25
N ASN A 202 -8.15 8.09 14.70
CA ASN A 202 -9.09 7.65 13.66
C ASN A 202 -8.35 7.13 12.41
N THR A 203 -7.24 7.78 12.03
CA THR A 203 -6.43 7.35 10.88
C THR A 203 -5.76 6.00 11.13
N LEU A 204 -5.23 5.77 12.33
CA LEU A 204 -4.62 4.49 12.72
C LEU A 204 -5.66 3.36 12.75
N GLU A 205 -6.83 3.62 13.31
CA GLU A 205 -7.93 2.65 13.35
C GLU A 205 -8.43 2.31 11.94
N ALA A 206 -8.67 3.32 11.10
CA ALA A 206 -9.06 3.13 9.71
C ALA A 206 -8.00 2.35 8.92
N SER A 207 -6.71 2.61 9.19
CA SER A 207 -5.60 1.91 8.51
C SER A 207 -5.52 0.44 8.88
N LYS A 208 -5.73 0.09 10.17
CA LYS A 208 -5.78 -1.30 10.61
C LYS A 208 -6.93 -2.07 9.96
N ARG A 209 -8.13 -1.48 9.91
CA ARG A 209 -9.31 -2.10 9.29
C ARG A 209 -9.13 -2.35 7.78
N ARG A 210 -8.31 -1.54 7.10
CA ARG A 210 -8.15 -1.57 5.64
C ARG A 210 -6.82 -2.14 5.14
N GLU A 211 -5.97 -2.65 6.03
CA GLU A 211 -4.71 -3.30 5.64
C GLU A 211 -4.96 -4.44 4.62
N GLY A 212 -6.01 -5.23 4.86
CA GLY A 212 -6.46 -6.30 3.96
C GLY A 212 -6.92 -5.84 2.57
N MET A 213 -7.28 -4.57 2.37
CA MET A 213 -7.67 -4.07 1.04
C MET A 213 -6.48 -4.05 0.08
N ILE A 214 -5.29 -3.75 0.59
CA ILE A 214 -4.05 -3.62 -0.18
C ILE A 214 -3.34 -4.96 -0.25
N GLU A 215 -3.16 -5.63 0.90
CA GLU A 215 -2.37 -6.85 0.99
C GLU A 215 -3.19 -8.12 0.74
N GLY A 216 -4.52 -8.02 0.76
CA GLY A 216 -5.46 -9.13 0.72
C GLY A 216 -5.88 -9.57 2.13
N PHE A 217 -7.19 -9.79 2.33
CA PHE A 217 -7.73 -10.23 3.61
C PHE A 217 -7.39 -11.69 3.88
N LYS A 218 -6.81 -11.98 5.04
CA LYS A 218 -6.43 -13.32 5.45
C LYS A 218 -7.66 -14.09 5.90
N VAL A 219 -7.90 -15.23 5.27
CA VAL A 219 -9.03 -16.11 5.56
C VAL A 219 -8.50 -17.46 6.05
N ALA A 220 -8.86 -17.85 7.27
CA ALA A 220 -8.58 -19.19 7.80
C ALA A 220 -9.78 -20.11 7.60
N ILE A 221 -9.52 -21.37 7.24
CA ILE A 221 -10.55 -22.42 7.15
C ILE A 221 -10.31 -23.44 8.27
N VAL A 222 -11.17 -23.41 9.28
CA VAL A 222 -11.09 -24.25 10.48
C VAL A 222 -12.19 -25.31 10.43
N GLY A 223 -11.96 -26.46 11.06
CA GLY A 223 -12.89 -27.59 11.06
C GLY A 223 -12.16 -28.90 11.36
N LYS A 224 -12.88 -29.91 11.82
CA LYS A 224 -12.29 -31.25 12.06
C LYS A 224 -11.86 -31.93 10.75
N PRO A 225 -11.07 -33.02 10.79
CA PRO A 225 -10.73 -33.79 9.59
C PRO A 225 -12.00 -34.25 8.83
N ASN A 226 -11.92 -34.33 7.51
CA ASN A 226 -13.01 -34.82 6.65
C ASN A 226 -14.36 -34.04 6.67
N VAL A 227 -14.42 -32.82 7.23
CA VAL A 227 -15.62 -31.94 7.14
C VAL A 227 -15.79 -31.29 5.77
N GLY A 228 -14.77 -31.36 4.91
CA GLY A 228 -14.80 -30.77 3.56
C GLY A 228 -13.98 -29.48 3.40
N LYS A 229 -13.00 -29.21 4.28
CA LYS A 229 -12.07 -28.07 4.15
C LYS A 229 -11.37 -28.01 2.79
N SER A 230 -10.77 -29.11 2.35
CA SER A 230 -10.08 -29.18 1.05
C SER A 230 -11.04 -29.05 -0.14
N SER A 231 -12.28 -29.56 -0.01
CA SER A 231 -13.32 -29.37 -1.02
C SER A 231 -13.74 -27.90 -1.12
N LEU A 232 -13.91 -27.22 0.01
CA LEU A 232 -14.20 -25.80 0.05
C LEU A 232 -13.05 -24.98 -0.55
N LEU A 233 -11.81 -25.24 -0.14
CA LEU A 233 -10.63 -24.57 -0.67
C LEU A 233 -10.62 -24.65 -2.21
N ASN A 234 -10.70 -25.87 -2.75
CA ASN A 234 -10.68 -26.06 -4.19
C ASN A 234 -11.82 -25.33 -4.90
N LYS A 235 -13.01 -25.23 -4.29
CA LYS A 235 -14.09 -24.44 -4.88
C LYS A 235 -13.81 -22.94 -4.83
N LEU A 236 -13.31 -22.40 -3.71
CA LEU A 236 -12.93 -20.99 -3.61
C LEU A 236 -11.86 -20.63 -4.64
N LEU A 237 -10.82 -21.46 -4.78
CA LEU A 237 -9.75 -21.25 -5.76
C LEU A 237 -10.22 -21.27 -7.22
N ASN A 238 -11.34 -21.92 -7.50
CA ASN A 238 -11.95 -22.01 -8.82
C ASN A 238 -13.12 -21.03 -9.01
N TYR A 239 -13.54 -20.33 -7.96
CA TYR A 239 -14.73 -19.46 -7.99
C TYR A 239 -14.52 -18.25 -8.89
N ASP A 240 -13.38 -17.60 -8.76
CA ASP A 240 -12.91 -16.58 -9.69
C ASP A 240 -11.40 -16.51 -9.56
N ARG A 241 -10.67 -17.24 -10.43
CA ARG A 241 -9.23 -17.02 -10.54
C ARG A 241 -9.06 -15.58 -10.99
N ALA A 242 -8.75 -14.70 -10.05
CA ALA A 242 -7.98 -13.51 -10.34
C ALA A 242 -6.87 -13.97 -11.27
N ILE A 243 -6.69 -13.30 -12.40
CA ILE A 243 -5.62 -13.60 -13.34
C ILE A 243 -4.31 -13.21 -12.62
N ILE A 244 -3.86 -14.07 -11.70
CA ILE A 244 -2.54 -14.05 -11.12
C ILE A 244 -1.69 -14.61 -12.25
N SER A 245 -1.27 -13.72 -13.13
CA SER A 245 -0.34 -14.08 -14.19
C SER A 245 0.86 -14.75 -13.54
N ASP A 246 1.20 -15.94 -14.03
CA ASP A 246 2.49 -16.59 -13.84
C ASP A 246 3.58 -15.71 -14.48
N ILE A 247 3.90 -14.57 -13.87
CA ILE A 247 5.08 -13.81 -14.25
C ILE A 247 6.26 -14.57 -13.66
N ALA A 248 6.95 -15.34 -14.51
CA ALA A 248 8.19 -16.02 -14.17
C ALA A 248 9.19 -15.00 -13.62
N GLY A 249 9.44 -15.02 -12.31
CA GLY A 249 10.39 -14.11 -11.66
C GLY A 249 10.04 -13.66 -10.25
N THR A 250 8.82 -13.88 -9.73
CA THR A 250 8.49 -13.60 -8.32
C THR A 250 8.94 -14.75 -7.41
N THR A 251 10.24 -15.04 -7.42
CA THR A 251 10.84 -15.91 -6.41
C THR A 251 11.06 -15.09 -5.13
N ARG A 252 10.22 -15.29 -4.11
CA ARG A 252 10.70 -15.65 -2.75
C ARG A 252 9.62 -15.79 -1.68
N ASP A 253 8.40 -15.32 -1.92
CA ASP A 253 7.32 -15.58 -0.98
C ASP A 253 6.46 -16.72 -1.50
N THR A 254 6.17 -17.66 -0.62
CA THR A 254 5.23 -18.75 -0.78
C THR A 254 4.05 -18.33 -1.65
N ILE A 255 3.66 -19.15 -2.63
CA ILE A 255 2.45 -18.95 -3.43
C ILE A 255 1.25 -19.07 -2.47
N GLU A 256 0.95 -17.98 -1.76
CA GLU A 256 -0.29 -17.77 -1.03
C GLU A 256 -1.38 -17.76 -2.10
N GLU A 257 -2.26 -18.75 -2.04
CA GLU A 257 -3.33 -18.85 -3.00
C GLU A 257 -4.33 -17.73 -2.71
N SER A 258 -4.38 -16.75 -3.63
CA SER A 258 -5.24 -15.58 -3.52
C SER A 258 -6.48 -15.76 -4.40
N VAL A 259 -7.65 -15.35 -3.93
CA VAL A 259 -8.92 -15.42 -4.66
C VAL A 259 -9.55 -14.04 -4.72
N LYS A 260 -10.14 -13.66 -5.86
CA LYS A 260 -10.95 -12.44 -5.95
C LYS A 260 -12.40 -12.76 -5.55
N ILE A 261 -12.93 -12.01 -4.59
CA ILE A 261 -14.35 -12.05 -4.18
C ILE A 261 -14.88 -10.62 -4.27
N GLY A 262 -15.85 -10.39 -5.15
CA GLY A 262 -16.32 -9.04 -5.45
C GLY A 262 -15.18 -8.16 -5.96
N THR A 263 -14.95 -7.02 -5.31
CA THR A 263 -13.82 -6.11 -5.59
C THR A 263 -12.56 -6.42 -4.79
N HIS A 264 -12.61 -7.40 -3.86
CA HIS A 264 -11.58 -7.68 -2.86
C HIS A 264 -10.70 -8.87 -3.22
N ILE A 265 -9.53 -8.93 -2.59
CA ILE A 265 -8.65 -10.10 -2.63
C ILE A 265 -8.66 -10.75 -1.25
N ILE A 266 -8.87 -12.05 -1.21
CA ILE A 266 -8.66 -12.87 -0.03
C ILE A 266 -7.43 -13.75 -0.21
N LYS A 267 -6.70 -13.99 0.88
CA LYS A 267 -5.55 -14.89 0.97
C LYS A 267 -5.88 -15.99 1.95
N ILE A 268 -5.81 -17.24 1.48
CA ILE A 268 -6.17 -18.37 2.34
C ILE A 268 -4.94 -18.78 3.15
N VAL A 269 -5.02 -18.63 4.46
CA VAL A 269 -3.95 -19.00 5.40
C VAL A 269 -3.90 -20.53 5.49
N ASP A 270 -2.69 -21.12 5.47
CA ASP A 270 -2.41 -22.57 5.63
C ASP A 270 -2.51 -23.48 4.37
N THR A 271 -2.00 -23.06 3.21
CA THR A 271 -2.02 -23.88 1.97
C THR A 271 -0.90 -24.95 1.88
N ALA A 272 0.13 -24.90 2.72
CA ALA A 272 1.19 -25.94 2.74
C ALA A 272 0.67 -27.30 3.28
N GLY A 273 -0.38 -27.29 4.09
CA GLY A 273 -1.07 -28.49 4.56
C GLY A 273 -2.13 -29.02 3.58
N ILE A 274 -2.68 -28.17 2.73
CA ILE A 274 -3.84 -28.54 1.88
C ILE A 274 -3.42 -29.15 0.53
N ARG A 275 -2.27 -28.76 -0.04
CA ARG A 275 -1.75 -29.38 -1.29
C ARG A 275 -0.97 -30.69 -1.07
N ASN A 276 -0.42 -30.93 0.12
CA ASN A 276 0.24 -32.20 0.46
C ASN A 276 -0.75 -33.25 1.01
N ALA A 277 -2.04 -33.10 0.72
CA ALA A 277 -3.12 -33.94 1.23
C ALA A 277 -3.34 -35.22 0.40
N ASP A 278 -2.26 -35.81 -0.11
CA ASP A 278 -2.18 -37.25 -0.30
C ASP A 278 -1.28 -37.79 0.83
N ASP A 279 -1.93 -38.31 1.87
CA ASP A 279 -1.47 -39.39 2.77
C ASP A 279 -0.76 -39.16 4.13
N VAL A 280 -0.33 -37.98 4.61
CA VAL A 280 0.41 -37.97 5.91
C VAL A 280 0.07 -36.86 6.93
N ILE A 281 -0.69 -35.83 6.57
CA ILE A 281 -0.81 -34.62 7.41
C ILE A 281 -2.28 -34.24 7.74
N GLU A 282 -3.17 -35.21 7.96
CA GLU A 282 -4.48 -34.94 8.62
C GLU A 282 -4.37 -34.85 10.16
N LYS A 283 -3.15 -34.97 10.70
CA LYS A 283 -2.85 -35.04 12.14
C LYS A 283 -2.33 -33.75 12.75
N ILE A 284 -2.55 -32.61 12.10
CA ILE A 284 -2.17 -31.34 12.69
C ILE A 284 -3.35 -30.79 13.50
N GLY A 285 -3.16 -30.79 14.82
CA GLY A 285 -4.19 -30.54 15.81
C GLY A 285 -4.57 -29.07 16.01
N ILE A 286 -5.30 -28.86 17.11
CA ILE A 286 -5.91 -27.60 17.59
C ILE A 286 -4.91 -26.43 17.59
N GLU A 287 -3.62 -26.66 17.87
CA GLU A 287 -2.59 -25.62 17.92
C GLU A 287 -2.44 -24.85 16.60
N LYS A 288 -2.50 -25.52 15.43
CA LYS A 288 -2.48 -24.80 14.15
C LYS A 288 -3.78 -24.08 13.84
N SER A 289 -4.92 -24.61 14.30
CA SER A 289 -6.18 -23.88 14.19
C SER A 289 -6.12 -22.59 15.00
N ILE A 290 -5.47 -22.60 16.17
CA ILE A 290 -5.25 -21.39 16.98
C ILE A 290 -4.35 -20.39 16.25
N GLU A 291 -3.22 -20.83 15.69
CA GLU A 291 -2.33 -19.98 14.90
C GLU A 291 -3.05 -19.37 13.69
N ALA A 292 -3.76 -20.18 12.91
CA ALA A 292 -4.51 -19.72 11.75
C ALA A 292 -5.64 -18.74 12.13
N ILE A 293 -6.35 -18.99 13.24
CA ILE A 293 -7.36 -18.06 13.75
C ILE A 293 -6.70 -16.74 14.14
N ASN A 294 -5.56 -16.76 14.83
CA ASN A 294 -4.87 -15.55 15.27
C ASN A 294 -4.38 -14.69 14.10
N GLU A 295 -3.89 -15.31 13.03
CA GLU A 295 -3.39 -14.62 11.85
C GLU A 295 -4.48 -14.15 10.87
N ALA A 296 -5.69 -14.72 10.95
CA ALA A 296 -6.76 -14.41 10.01
C ALA A 296 -7.56 -13.16 10.40
N ASP A 297 -8.00 -12.45 9.35
CA ASP A 297 -8.99 -11.38 9.41
C ASP A 297 -10.40 -11.96 9.46
N ILE A 298 -10.65 -13.06 8.71
CA ILE A 298 -11.92 -13.79 8.68
C ILE A 298 -11.67 -15.28 8.95
N VAL A 299 -12.46 -15.86 9.84
CA VAL A 299 -12.42 -17.30 10.14
C VAL A 299 -13.65 -17.97 9.58
N ILE A 300 -13.47 -18.97 8.72
CA ILE A 300 -14.54 -19.84 8.22
C ILE A 300 -14.46 -21.17 8.98
N SER A 301 -15.43 -21.45 9.85
CA SER A 301 -15.48 -22.71 10.58
C SER A 301 -16.46 -23.69 9.94
N LEU A 302 -15.98 -24.87 9.54
CA LEU A 302 -16.77 -25.92 8.91
C LEU A 302 -17.11 -27.03 9.89
N PHE A 303 -18.39 -27.36 9.92
CA PHE A 303 -18.97 -28.49 10.65
C PHE A 303 -19.67 -29.43 9.66
N ASP A 304 -19.73 -30.71 9.98
CA ASP A 304 -20.36 -31.74 9.13
C ASP A 304 -21.83 -31.94 9.53
N ASN A 305 -22.77 -31.44 8.73
CA ASN A 305 -24.20 -31.58 8.95
C ASN A 305 -24.68 -33.04 9.06
N SER A 306 -23.96 -33.98 8.42
CA SER A 306 -24.35 -35.39 8.34
C SER A 306 -23.94 -36.23 9.54
N LYS A 307 -23.27 -35.64 10.54
CA LYS A 307 -22.76 -36.31 11.73
C LYS A 307 -23.25 -35.65 13.01
N ILE A 308 -23.33 -36.43 14.09
CA ILE A 308 -23.58 -35.90 15.43
C ILE A 308 -22.33 -35.14 15.88
N CYS A 309 -22.52 -34.02 16.59
CA CYS A 309 -21.45 -33.25 17.20
C CYS A 309 -20.60 -34.15 18.11
N ASP A 310 -19.28 -34.05 17.99
CA ASP A 310 -18.33 -34.80 18.80
C ASP A 310 -17.39 -33.86 19.58
N SER A 311 -16.52 -34.43 20.41
CA SER A 311 -15.59 -33.67 21.23
C SER A 311 -14.56 -32.83 20.45
N GLU A 312 -14.36 -33.07 19.14
CA GLU A 312 -13.52 -32.18 18.32
C GLU A 312 -14.30 -30.96 17.86
N ASP A 313 -15.57 -31.13 17.47
CA ASP A 313 -16.48 -30.03 17.17
C ASP A 313 -16.65 -29.11 18.39
N GLU A 314 -16.86 -29.66 19.58
CA GLU A 314 -16.97 -28.89 20.85
C GLU A 314 -15.72 -28.04 21.12
N LYS A 315 -14.52 -28.57 20.86
CA LYS A 315 -13.27 -27.81 21.04
C LYS A 315 -13.15 -26.66 20.05
N ILE A 316 -13.59 -26.87 18.80
CA ILE A 316 -13.61 -25.81 17.80
C ILE A 316 -14.62 -24.74 18.20
N ILE A 317 -15.82 -25.11 18.68
CA ILE A 317 -16.83 -24.17 19.16
C ILE A 317 -16.25 -23.31 20.29
N ASN A 318 -15.66 -23.92 21.32
CA ASN A 318 -15.02 -23.18 22.41
C ASN A 318 -13.93 -22.22 21.91
N LEU A 319 -13.12 -22.65 20.95
CA LEU A 319 -12.08 -21.82 20.35
C LEU A 319 -12.64 -20.62 19.59
N LEU A 320 -13.78 -20.78 18.92
CA LEU A 320 -14.47 -19.67 18.25
C LEU A 320 -15.08 -18.70 19.26
N GLU A 321 -15.62 -19.18 20.38
CA GLU A 321 -16.17 -18.35 21.46
C GLU A 321 -15.08 -17.49 22.12
N GLU A 322 -13.91 -18.08 22.39
CA GLU A 322 -12.73 -17.37 22.90
C GLU A 322 -12.24 -16.28 21.93
N ASN A 323 -12.54 -16.41 20.63
CA ASN A 323 -12.16 -15.49 19.56
C ASN A 323 -13.35 -14.72 18.97
N SER A 324 -14.44 -14.57 19.73
CA SER A 324 -15.69 -13.91 19.31
C SER A 324 -15.55 -12.44 18.88
N HIS A 325 -14.40 -11.81 19.14
CA HIS A 325 -14.05 -10.47 18.67
C HIS A 325 -13.62 -10.43 17.18
N LYS A 326 -13.40 -11.59 16.54
CA LYS A 326 -13.06 -11.72 15.12
C LYS A 326 -14.29 -11.95 14.26
N GLU A 327 -14.17 -11.65 12.97
CA GLU A 327 -15.18 -11.98 11.97
C GLU A 327 -15.21 -13.51 11.74
N ILE A 328 -16.24 -14.19 12.25
CA ILE A 328 -16.37 -15.65 12.19
C ILE A 328 -17.61 -16.03 11.37
N ILE A 329 -17.41 -16.82 10.32
CA ILE A 329 -18.47 -17.44 9.54
C ILE A 329 -18.56 -18.93 9.91
N LYS A 330 -19.66 -19.34 10.54
CA LYS A 330 -19.93 -20.74 10.86
C LYS A 330 -20.69 -21.40 9.70
N VAL A 331 -20.20 -22.56 9.26
CA VAL A 331 -20.67 -23.25 8.06
C VAL A 331 -21.04 -24.70 8.40
N LEU A 332 -22.32 -25.05 8.27
CA LEU A 332 -22.76 -26.44 8.20
C LEU A 332 -22.60 -26.95 6.77
N ASN A 333 -21.53 -27.70 6.53
CA ASN A 333 -21.28 -28.32 5.23
C ASN A 333 -22.01 -29.67 5.10
N LYS A 334 -22.14 -30.17 3.86
CA LYS A 334 -22.86 -31.40 3.49
C LYS A 334 -24.37 -31.31 3.74
N SER A 335 -24.95 -30.14 3.45
CA SER A 335 -26.40 -29.93 3.49
C SER A 335 -27.16 -30.78 2.46
N ASP A 336 -26.47 -31.39 1.49
CA ASP A 336 -27.01 -32.41 0.58
C ASP A 336 -27.35 -33.74 1.27
N LEU A 337 -26.88 -33.95 2.50
CA LEU A 337 -27.10 -35.16 3.30
C LEU A 337 -28.10 -34.91 4.43
N GLU A 338 -28.65 -36.00 4.97
CA GLU A 338 -29.55 -35.96 6.14
C GLU A 338 -28.86 -35.30 7.34
N ASN A 339 -29.52 -34.30 7.94
CA ASN A 339 -29.02 -33.61 9.12
C ASN A 339 -28.98 -34.56 10.33
N LYS A 340 -27.82 -34.64 10.98
CA LYS A 340 -27.61 -35.28 12.28
C LYS A 340 -26.91 -34.36 13.28
N PHE A 341 -26.48 -33.18 12.84
CA PHE A 341 -25.82 -32.18 13.66
C PHE A 341 -26.87 -31.35 14.41
N ASP A 342 -26.72 -31.23 15.74
CA ASP A 342 -27.59 -30.38 16.55
C ASP A 342 -27.29 -28.90 16.27
N LYS A 343 -28.20 -28.27 15.51
CA LYS A 343 -28.11 -26.88 15.10
C LYS A 343 -28.12 -25.89 16.26
N SER A 344 -28.59 -26.29 17.44
CA SER A 344 -28.61 -25.40 18.62
C SER A 344 -27.22 -25.15 19.20
N LEU A 345 -26.22 -25.95 18.82
CA LEU A 345 -24.84 -25.82 19.31
C LEU A 345 -24.06 -24.69 18.62
N ILE A 346 -24.57 -24.16 17.51
CA ILE A 346 -23.95 -23.05 16.79
C ILE A 346 -25.02 -22.02 16.43
N GLU A 347 -24.88 -20.81 16.96
CA GLU A 347 -25.69 -19.66 16.53
C GLU A 347 -25.12 -19.03 15.25
N ASP A 348 -25.98 -18.44 14.42
CA ASP A 348 -25.63 -17.70 13.19
C ASP A 348 -24.72 -18.47 12.22
N PHE A 349 -25.27 -19.54 11.62
CA PHE A 349 -24.57 -20.37 10.63
C PHE A 349 -25.20 -20.30 9.24
N ILE A 350 -24.41 -20.66 8.23
CA ILE A 350 -24.88 -20.95 6.88
C ILE A 350 -24.82 -22.43 6.57
N GLU A 351 -25.77 -22.92 5.79
CA GLU A 351 -25.78 -24.28 5.27
C GLU A 351 -25.31 -24.28 3.82
N ILE A 352 -24.28 -25.08 3.52
CA ILE A 352 -23.78 -25.23 2.16
C ILE A 352 -23.50 -26.70 1.84
N SER A 353 -23.45 -27.00 0.55
CA SER A 353 -22.80 -28.21 0.07
C SER A 353 -21.59 -27.81 -0.77
N THR A 354 -20.41 -28.06 -0.24
CA THR A 354 -19.16 -27.94 -1.00
C THR A 354 -19.14 -28.79 -2.28
N LYS A 355 -20.05 -29.76 -2.46
CA LYS A 355 -20.25 -30.47 -3.74
C LYS A 355 -21.12 -29.70 -4.72
N GLU A 356 -22.17 -29.04 -4.24
CA GLU A 356 -23.15 -28.34 -5.09
C GLU A 356 -22.79 -26.86 -5.27
N ASP A 357 -23.00 -26.02 -4.26
CA ASP A 357 -22.84 -24.57 -4.34
C ASP A 357 -22.24 -23.97 -3.06
N ILE A 358 -21.35 -23.00 -3.23
CA ILE A 358 -20.73 -22.21 -2.17
C ILE A 358 -21.10 -20.72 -2.25
N ASN A 359 -21.96 -20.31 -3.19
CA ASN A 359 -22.40 -18.92 -3.35
C ASN A 359 -22.91 -18.27 -2.06
N PRO A 360 -23.67 -18.94 -1.18
CA PRO A 360 -24.10 -18.32 0.09
C PRO A 360 -22.92 -17.87 0.95
N LEU A 361 -21.88 -18.71 1.03
CA LEU A 361 -20.64 -18.38 1.74
C LEU A 361 -19.90 -17.22 1.07
N VAL A 362 -19.78 -17.25 -0.26
CA VAL A 362 -19.10 -16.16 -0.98
C VAL A 362 -19.80 -14.82 -0.76
N LYS A 363 -21.14 -14.77 -0.83
CA LYS A 363 -21.91 -13.55 -0.57
C LYS A 363 -21.75 -13.04 0.86
N GLN A 364 -21.65 -13.94 1.84
CA GLN A 364 -21.41 -13.54 3.22
C GLN A 364 -20.00 -12.98 3.41
N ILE A 365 -18.99 -13.62 2.81
CA ILE A 365 -17.62 -13.08 2.79
C ILE A 365 -17.61 -11.70 2.14
N GLU A 366 -18.20 -11.55 0.95
CA GLU A 366 -18.30 -10.28 0.23
C GLU A 366 -18.97 -9.20 1.08
N SER A 367 -20.07 -9.51 1.75
CA SER A 367 -20.75 -8.55 2.65
C SER A 367 -19.90 -8.09 3.83
N ILE A 368 -19.08 -8.98 4.42
CA ILE A 368 -18.16 -8.61 5.51
C ILE A 368 -17.06 -7.69 4.96
N LEU A 369 -16.52 -8.01 3.78
CA LEU A 369 -15.48 -7.22 3.14
C LEU A 369 -15.96 -5.83 2.73
N ASP A 370 -17.18 -5.72 2.19
CA ASP A 370 -17.77 -4.43 1.78
C ASP A 370 -18.02 -3.49 2.96
N ASN A 371 -18.48 -4.02 4.10
CA ASN A 371 -18.70 -3.22 5.31
C ASN A 371 -17.42 -2.51 5.79
N ASN A 372 -16.25 -3.08 5.52
CA ASN A 372 -14.96 -2.49 5.89
C ASN A 372 -14.50 -1.34 4.96
N THR A 373 -15.23 -1.05 3.88
CA THR A 373 -14.80 -0.09 2.84
C THR A 373 -15.50 1.26 2.81
N HIS A 374 -16.63 1.43 3.50
CA HIS A 374 -17.56 2.54 3.24
C HIS A 374 -17.24 3.89 3.90
N SER A 375 -16.05 4.12 4.45
CA SER A 375 -15.68 5.45 5.00
C SER A 375 -14.70 6.23 4.13
N ASP A 376 -14.87 7.55 4.03
CA ASP A 376 -13.93 8.45 3.35
C ASP A 376 -12.72 8.83 4.24
N GLU A 377 -12.44 8.03 5.28
CA GLU A 377 -11.33 8.26 6.20
C GLU A 377 -9.97 8.07 5.52
N MET A 378 -8.99 8.86 5.96
CA MET A 378 -7.59 8.71 5.55
C MET A 378 -7.07 7.32 5.94
N THR A 379 -6.21 6.74 5.11
CA THR A 379 -5.60 5.44 5.37
C THR A 379 -4.14 5.44 4.97
N LEU A 380 -3.34 4.84 5.84
CA LEU A 380 -1.91 4.63 5.67
C LEU A 380 -1.69 3.30 4.95
N ILE A 381 -0.78 3.31 3.98
CA ILE A 381 -0.58 2.19 3.05
C ILE A 381 0.70 1.39 3.33
N SER A 382 1.52 1.82 4.29
CA SER A 382 2.77 1.13 4.65
C SER A 382 3.00 1.16 6.16
N LYS A 383 3.70 0.15 6.69
CA LYS A 383 4.09 0.10 8.10
C LYS A 383 4.92 1.31 8.52
N ARG A 384 5.75 1.83 7.61
CA ARG A 384 6.51 3.06 7.82
C ARG A 384 5.59 4.24 8.13
N GLN A 385 4.55 4.45 7.31
CA GLN A 385 3.57 5.50 7.54
C GLN A 385 2.82 5.30 8.87
N VAL A 386 2.46 4.05 9.20
CA VAL A 386 1.83 3.70 10.48
C VAL A 386 2.72 4.07 11.66
N TYR A 387 3.99 3.65 11.66
CA TYR A 387 4.93 3.98 12.73
C TYR A 387 5.15 5.48 12.86
N SER A 388 5.32 6.20 11.74
CA SER A 388 5.41 7.67 11.76
C SER A 388 4.22 8.32 12.47
N VAL A 389 2.99 7.83 12.22
CA VAL A 389 1.78 8.35 12.87
C VAL A 389 1.69 7.92 14.34
N GLU A 390 2.05 6.68 14.69
CA GLU A 390 2.08 6.18 16.07
C GLU A 390 3.06 6.99 16.92
N ASP A 391 4.27 7.23 16.42
CA ASP A 391 5.31 8.02 17.09
C ASP A 391 4.91 9.50 17.22
N THR A 392 4.28 10.06 16.18
CA THR A 392 3.71 11.42 16.24
C THR A 392 2.65 11.52 17.34
N LEU A 393 1.69 10.59 17.36
CA LEU A 393 0.62 10.55 18.35
C LEU A 393 1.17 10.38 19.77
N HIS A 394 2.18 9.52 19.94
CA HIS A 394 2.85 9.33 21.22
C HIS A 394 3.44 10.66 21.74
N ASN A 395 4.22 11.34 20.91
CA ASN A 395 4.87 12.60 21.28
C ASN A 395 3.86 13.72 21.59
N ILE A 396 2.78 13.85 20.81
CA ILE A 396 1.72 14.84 21.10
C ILE A 396 1.03 14.52 22.44
N LYS A 397 0.81 13.24 22.77
CA LYS A 397 0.25 12.86 24.08
C LYS A 397 1.22 13.15 25.22
N GLN A 398 2.53 12.96 25.02
CA GLN A 398 3.54 13.31 26.02
C GLN A 398 3.65 14.82 26.25
N SER A 399 3.35 15.65 25.25
CA SER A 399 3.44 17.11 25.36
C SER A 399 2.30 17.76 26.17
N VAL A 400 1.18 17.05 26.38
CA VAL A 400 0.01 17.57 27.12
C VAL A 400 0.35 17.98 28.56
N MET A 401 1.09 17.14 29.30
CA MET A 401 1.46 17.43 30.69
C MET A 401 2.44 18.61 30.80
N PRO A 402 3.55 18.66 30.04
CA PRO A 402 4.42 19.83 29.98
C PRO A 402 3.69 21.14 29.67
N LEU A 403 2.76 21.15 28.71
CA LEU A 403 1.97 22.34 28.39
C LEU A 403 1.14 22.82 29.60
N GLN A 404 0.45 21.90 30.28
CA GLN A 404 -0.35 22.21 31.47
C GLN A 404 0.49 22.65 32.66
N GLY A 405 1.71 22.12 32.79
CA GLY A 405 2.67 22.48 33.84
C GLY A 405 3.43 23.78 33.57
N GLY A 406 3.31 24.37 32.37
CA GLY A 406 4.12 25.51 31.93
C GLY A 406 5.57 25.17 31.62
N GLU A 407 5.90 23.89 31.46
CA GLU A 407 7.24 23.40 31.14
C GLU A 407 7.51 23.46 29.62
N LEU A 408 7.60 24.68 29.09
CA LEU A 408 7.62 24.93 27.64
C LEU A 408 8.80 24.28 26.89
N GLU A 409 9.95 24.08 27.54
CA GLU A 409 11.10 23.39 26.94
C GLU A 409 10.79 21.91 26.64
N PHE A 410 10.16 21.21 27.59
CA PHE A 410 9.74 19.81 27.39
C PHE A 410 8.61 19.73 26.38
N PHE A 411 7.67 20.67 26.41
CA PHE A 411 6.62 20.78 25.40
C PHE A 411 7.22 20.94 23.99
N ALA A 412 8.14 21.89 23.79
CA ALA A 412 8.81 22.14 22.52
C ALA A 412 9.59 20.92 22.01
N HIS A 413 10.28 20.20 22.91
CA HIS A 413 10.97 18.95 22.55
C HIS A 413 10.01 17.92 21.95
N TYR A 414 8.90 17.61 22.64
CA TYR A 414 7.93 16.64 22.14
C TYR A 414 7.24 17.09 20.85
N ILE A 415 6.92 18.37 20.70
CA ILE A 415 6.34 18.89 19.45
C ILE A 415 7.35 18.79 18.29
N THR A 416 8.63 19.03 18.55
CA THR A 416 9.69 18.87 17.53
C THR A 416 9.80 17.42 17.08
N GLU A 417 9.82 16.47 18.01
CA GLU A 417 9.82 15.03 17.70
C GLU A 417 8.56 14.64 16.91
N ALA A 418 7.38 15.14 17.29
CA ALA A 418 6.15 14.90 16.55
C ALA A 418 6.21 15.45 15.11
N LEU A 419 6.75 16.66 14.94
CA LEU A 419 6.93 17.33 13.66
C LEU A 419 7.89 16.57 12.74
N GLU A 420 9.03 16.12 13.28
CA GLU A 420 9.99 15.31 12.53
C GLU A 420 9.37 13.99 12.08
N ASN A 421 8.71 13.28 13.00
CA ASN A 421 8.07 11.99 12.73
C ASN A 421 6.99 12.08 11.65
N ILE A 422 6.06 13.05 11.73
CA ILE A 422 5.01 13.21 10.73
C ILE A 422 5.58 13.63 9.37
N SER A 423 6.63 14.47 9.36
CA SER A 423 7.29 14.95 8.14
C SER A 423 8.01 13.82 7.39
N THR A 424 8.42 12.74 8.08
CA THR A 424 9.01 11.58 7.40
C THR A 424 8.07 10.94 6.38
N ILE A 425 6.74 11.10 6.52
CA ILE A 425 5.75 10.52 5.59
C ILE A 425 5.88 11.13 4.19
N THR A 426 6.08 12.44 4.09
CA THR A 426 6.09 13.21 2.84
C THR A 426 7.49 13.71 2.51
N ARG A 427 7.93 14.79 3.17
CA ARG A 427 9.22 15.45 3.04
C ARG A 427 9.62 16.06 4.38
N PRO A 428 10.93 16.18 4.68
CA PRO A 428 11.40 16.94 5.82
C PRO A 428 10.85 18.38 5.81
N TYR A 429 10.59 18.95 6.98
CA TYR A 429 10.30 20.38 7.09
C TYR A 429 11.59 21.19 6.96
N GLU A 430 11.46 22.45 6.54
CA GLU A 430 12.58 23.40 6.44
C GLU A 430 12.46 24.44 7.55
N ASN A 431 13.58 24.87 8.13
CA ASN A 431 13.59 25.87 9.21
C ASN A 431 12.92 27.19 8.81
N ASP A 432 12.96 27.53 7.52
CA ASP A 432 12.32 28.73 6.98
C ASP A 432 10.79 28.70 7.19
N GLU A 433 10.16 27.50 7.16
CA GLU A 433 8.72 27.36 7.43
C GLU A 433 8.35 27.77 8.87
N MET A 434 9.25 27.54 9.83
CA MET A 434 9.04 27.93 11.23
C MET A 434 9.18 29.44 11.42
N LEU A 435 10.18 30.05 10.77
CA LEU A 435 10.38 31.50 10.78
C LEU A 435 9.15 32.23 10.20
N ASP A 436 8.62 31.75 9.07
CA ASP A 436 7.44 32.34 8.43
C ASP A 436 6.23 32.38 9.40
N VAL A 437 6.03 31.33 10.21
CA VAL A 437 4.96 31.29 11.22
C VAL A 437 5.24 32.25 12.38
N MET A 438 6.48 32.31 12.88
CA MET A 438 6.85 33.25 13.94
C MET A 438 6.60 34.71 13.54
N PHE A 439 7.03 35.10 12.33
CA PHE A 439 6.87 36.47 11.83
C PHE A 439 5.43 36.78 11.41
N GLY A 440 4.69 35.78 10.91
CA GLY A 440 3.31 35.95 10.43
C GLY A 440 2.26 36.01 11.53
N GLU A 441 2.27 35.04 12.45
CA GLU A 441 1.21 34.85 13.46
C GLU A 441 1.49 35.62 14.75
N PHE A 442 2.77 35.74 15.14
CA PHE A 442 3.16 36.34 16.43
C PHE A 442 3.71 37.77 16.30
N CYS A 443 3.70 38.35 15.09
CA CYS A 443 4.08 39.74 14.84
C CYS A 443 5.48 40.14 15.36
N LEU A 444 6.38 39.17 15.51
CA LEU A 444 7.74 39.41 15.98
C LEU A 444 8.47 40.38 15.02
N GLY A 445 8.98 41.50 15.53
CA GLY A 445 9.90 42.36 14.78
C GLY A 445 9.33 43.51 13.93
N LYS A 446 8.01 43.73 13.89
CA LYS A 446 7.27 44.67 12.99
C LYS A 446 7.15 44.28 11.52
#